data_AF-A0AA40TUM1-F1
#
_entry.id   AF-A0AA40TUM1-F1
#
_cell.length_a   1.000
_cell.length_b   1.000
_cell.length_c   1.000
_cell.angle_alpha   90.00
_cell.angle_beta   90.00
_cell.angle_gamma   90.00
#
_symmetry.space_group_name_H-M   'P 1'
#
loop_
_entity.id
_entity.type
_entity.pdbx_description
1 polymer ?
#
loop_
_entity_poly.entity_id
_entity_poly.type
_entity_poly.pdbx_seq_one_letter_code
_entity_poly.pdbx_strand_id
1 'polypeptide(L)' 'MIIDASEALYQQKRMPGLCAVNPTAYMQYGEKAYLLPRDDVTWKNYVDQWLHLSKAAGEYQQALGEWLAVPTQL' A
#
# COMPACT_ATOMS: atom_id res chain seq x y z
N MET A 1 8.58 17.31 8.49
CA MET A 1 7.64 16.87 7.43
C MET A 1 7.14 15.48 7.84
N ILE A 2 5.83 15.28 7.90
CA ILE A 2 5.23 13.94 8.07
C ILE A 2 4.97 13.42 6.65
N ILE A 3 5.36 12.18 6.39
CA ILE A 3 5.27 11.53 5.08
C ILE A 3 4.56 10.19 5.23
N ASP A 4 3.99 9.70 4.14
CA ASP A 4 3.39 8.38 4.13
C ASP A 4 4.47 7.30 4.35
N ALA A 5 4.18 6.30 5.18
CA ALA A 5 5.07 5.17 5.40
C ALA A 5 5.39 4.44 4.08
N SER A 6 4.41 4.32 3.17
CA SER A 6 4.61 3.72 1.85
C SER A 6 5.61 4.50 1.00
N GLU A 7 5.56 5.83 1.05
CA GLU A 7 6.52 6.67 0.32
C GLU A 7 7.92 6.57 0.92
N ALA A 8 8.06 6.59 2.25
CA ALA A 8 9.34 6.42 2.91
C ALA A 8 10.00 5.08 2.54
N LEU A 9 9.22 3.99 2.51
CA LEU A 9 9.69 2.65 2.12
C LEU A 9 10.06 2.57 0.63
N TYR A 10 9.34 3.28 -0.23
CA TYR A 10 9.69 3.40 -1.65
C TYR A 10 11.06 4.09 -1.82
N GLN A 11 11.27 5.22 -1.15
CA GLN A 11 12.53 5.97 -1.24
C GLN A 11 13.70 5.18 -0.65
N GLN A 12 13.50 4.46 0.45
CA GLN A 12 14.50 3.55 1.02
C GLN A 12 14.93 2.48 0.01
N LYS A 13 13.98 1.88 -0.73
CA LYS A 13 14.30 0.87 -1.75
C LYS A 13 15.08 1.47 -2.92
N ARG A 14 14.73 2.69 -3.34
CA ARG A 14 15.27 3.35 -4.53
C ARG A 14 16.61 4.03 -4.30
N MET A 15 16.86 4.59 -3.12
CA MET A 15 18.04 5.40 -2.83
C MET A 15 18.90 4.78 -1.73
N PRO A 16 20.05 4.18 -2.10
CA PRO A 16 21.02 3.67 -1.12
C PRO A 16 21.46 4.77 -0.16
N GLY A 17 21.39 4.50 1.15
CA GLY A 17 21.76 5.45 2.21
C GLY A 17 20.57 6.14 2.89
N LEU A 18 19.35 5.99 2.40
CA LEU A 18 18.14 6.39 3.12
C LEU A 18 17.53 5.22 3.88
N CYS A 19 16.94 5.51 5.04
CA CYS A 19 16.24 4.54 5.88
C CYS A 19 14.93 5.14 6.39
N ALA A 20 13.84 4.40 6.27
CA ALA A 20 12.55 4.78 6.83
C ALA A 20 12.61 4.62 8.36
N VAL A 21 12.34 5.70 9.09
CA VAL A 21 12.31 5.69 10.55
C VAL A 21 10.91 5.29 11.01
N ASN A 22 10.82 4.26 11.85
CA ASN A 22 9.57 3.76 12.44
C ASN A 22 8.44 3.48 11.43
N PRO A 23 8.68 2.76 10.31
CA PRO A 23 7.67 2.56 9.27
C PRO A 23 6.47 1.71 9.72
N THR A 24 6.58 1.02 10.86
CA THR A 24 5.51 0.18 11.45
C THR A 24 4.87 0.80 12.70
N ALA A 25 5.44 1.88 13.24
CA ALA A 25 4.89 2.60 14.40
C ALA A 25 4.30 3.92 13.92
N TYR A 26 3.08 3.84 13.38
CA TYR A 26 2.43 4.94 12.69
C TYR A 26 2.07 6.10 13.62
N MET A 27 2.34 7.34 13.17
CA MET A 27 1.87 8.56 13.84
C MET A 27 0.39 8.85 13.53
N GLN A 28 -0.09 8.44 12.35
CA GLN A 28 -1.46 8.61 11.88
C GLN A 28 -1.89 7.36 11.11
N TYR A 29 -3.16 6.98 11.24
CA TYR A 29 -3.77 5.93 10.44
C TYR A 29 -4.43 6.54 9.21
N GLY A 30 -4.15 5.98 8.02
CA GLY A 30 -4.74 6.41 6.76
C GLY A 30 -4.85 5.25 5.79
N GLU A 31 -5.98 5.18 5.08
CA GLU A 31 -6.27 4.10 4.15
C GLU A 31 -6.06 4.56 2.70
N LYS A 32 -5.43 3.71 1.89
CA LYS A 32 -5.35 3.88 0.44
C LYS A 32 -6.48 3.09 -0.22
N ALA A 33 -7.20 3.74 -1.13
CA ALA A 33 -8.32 3.15 -1.84
C ALA A 33 -8.39 3.66 -3.28
N TYR A 34 -9.16 2.97 -4.10
CA TYR A 34 -9.53 3.44 -5.43
C TYR A 34 -10.65 4.48 -5.32
N LEU A 35 -10.47 5.63 -5.96
CA LEU A 35 -11.52 6.64 -6.08
C LEU A 35 -12.50 6.19 -7.18
N LEU A 36 -13.76 6.03 -6.80
CA LEU A 36 -14.83 5.58 -7.71
C LEU A 36 -15.93 6.65 -7.84
N PRO A 37 -16.70 6.65 -8.94
CA PRO A 37 -17.90 7.47 -9.07
C PRO A 37 -18.89 7.21 -7.93
N ARG A 38 -19.61 8.26 -7.52
CA ARG A 38 -20.72 8.12 -6.59
C ARG A 38 -21.91 7.43 -7.26
N ASP A 39 -22.70 6.74 -6.47
CA ASP A 39 -23.96 6.08 -6.86
C ASP A 39 -23.85 4.95 -7.90
N ASP A 40 -22.64 4.50 -8.25
CA ASP A 40 -22.40 3.29 -9.04
C ASP A 40 -21.99 2.11 -8.14
N VAL A 41 -22.97 1.52 -7.47
CA VAL A 41 -22.76 0.40 -6.53
C VAL A 41 -22.31 -0.87 -7.26
N THR A 42 -22.77 -1.10 -8.48
CA THR A 42 -22.38 -2.26 -9.27
C THR A 42 -20.89 -2.22 -9.59
N TRP A 43 -20.39 -1.06 -10.02
CA TRP A 43 -18.97 -0.87 -10.26
C TRP A 43 -18.14 -1.01 -8.98
N LYS A 44 -18.60 -0.40 -7.88
CA LYS A 44 -17.95 -0.55 -6.58
C LYS A 44 -17.82 -2.02 -6.18
N ASN A 45 -18.90 -2.79 -6.25
CA ASN A 45 -18.89 -4.20 -5.86
C ASN A 45 -17.95 -5.03 -6.74
N TYR A 46 -17.87 -4.71 -8.04
CA TYR A 46 -16.92 -5.36 -8.94
C TYR A 46 -15.47 -5.08 -8.53
N VAL A 47 -15.12 -3.80 -8.31
CA VAL A 47 -13.77 -3.39 -7.89
C VAL A 47 -13.40 -3.98 -6.53
N ASP A 48 -14.33 -3.98 -5.58
CA ASP A 48 -14.12 -4.56 -4.25
C ASP A 48 -13.86 -6.06 -4.34
N GLN A 49 -14.64 -6.80 -5.14
CA GLN A 49 -14.46 -8.24 -5.34
C GLN A 49 -13.13 -8.54 -6.03
N TRP A 50 -12.77 -7.78 -7.06
CA TRP A 50 -11.48 -7.92 -7.73
C TRP A 50 -10.32 -7.69 -6.75
N LEU A 51 -10.34 -6.58 -5.99
CA LEU A 51 -9.28 -6.26 -5.03
C LEU A 51 -9.18 -7.32 -3.91
N HIS A 52 -10.32 -7.84 -3.45
CA HIS A 52 -10.35 -8.92 -2.47
C HIS A 52 -9.65 -10.17 -2.99
N LEU A 53 -9.97 -10.59 -4.22
CA LEU A 53 -9.34 -11.75 -4.86
C LEU A 53 -7.86 -11.54 -5.13
N SER A 54 -7.44 -10.38 -5.64
CA SER A 54 -6.02 -10.08 -5.89
C SER A 54 -5.18 -10.05 -4.60
N LYS A 55 -5.78 -9.67 -3.46
CA LYS A 55 -5.14 -9.80 -2.15
C LYS A 55 -5.03 -11.25 -1.71
N ALA A 56 -6.12 -12.02 -1.82
CA ALA A 56 -6.15 -13.43 -1.43
C ALA A 56 -5.21 -14.30 -2.29
N ALA A 57 -5.08 -13.98 -3.58
CA ALA A 57 -4.19 -14.66 -4.53
C ALA A 57 -2.71 -14.24 -4.37
N GLY A 58 -2.41 -13.21 -3.57
CA GLY A 58 -1.06 -12.71 -3.35
C GLY A 58 -0.52 -11.77 -4.43
N GLU A 59 -1.28 -11.50 -5.50
CA GLU A 59 -0.90 -10.54 -6.56
C GLU A 59 -0.61 -9.16 -5.98
N TYR A 60 -1.45 -8.72 -5.03
CA TYR A 60 -1.25 -7.45 -4.34
C TYR A 60 0.08 -7.41 -3.56
N GLN A 61 0.43 -8.50 -2.90
CA GLN A 61 1.69 -8.59 -2.13
C GLN A 61 2.91 -8.62 -3.05
N GLN A 62 2.81 -9.29 -4.20
CA GLN A 62 3.86 -9.30 -5.22
C GLN A 62 4.10 -7.89 -5.76
N ALA A 63 3.02 -7.18 -6.13
CA ALA A 63 3.10 -5.79 -6.57
C ALA A 63 3.73 -4.90 -5.48
N LEU A 64 3.31 -5.00 -4.22
CA LEU A 64 3.94 -4.24 -3.13
C LEU A 64 5.44 -4.54 -3.00
N GLY A 65 5.82 -5.82 -3.09
CA GLY A 65 7.21 -6.26 -3.02
C GLY A 65 8.08 -5.74 -4.17
N GLU A 66 7.50 -5.45 -5.33
CA GLU A 66 8.19 -4.82 -6.48
C GLU A 66 8.58 -3.36 -6.18
N TRP A 67 7.71 -2.61 -5.51
CA TRP A 67 7.90 -1.16 -5.34
C TRP A 67 8.45 -0.74 -3.97
N LEU A 68 8.05 -1.42 -2.89
CA LEU A 68 8.37 -0.99 -1.53
C LEU A 68 9.46 -1.87 -0.90
N ALA A 69 10.27 -1.28 -0.02
CA ALA A 69 11.14 -2.04 0.89
C ALA A 69 10.28 -2.68 1.99
N VAL A 70 9.41 -3.63 1.64
CA VAL A 70 8.50 -4.29 2.58
C VAL A 70 9.33 -4.88 3.73
N PRO A 71 9.16 -4.40 4.97
CA PRO A 71 9.85 -5.00 6.11
C PRO A 71 9.42 -6.45 6.19
N THR A 72 10.36 -7.39 6.14
CA THR A 72 10.08 -8.78 6.55
C THR A 72 9.47 -8.72 7.94
N GLN A 73 8.21 -9.16 8.06
CA GLN A 73 7.58 -9.35 9.35
C GLN A 73 8.48 -10.29 10.17
N LEU A 74 9.12 -9.76 11.20
CA LEU A 74 9.70 -10.56 12.29
C LEU A 74 8.58 -10.97 13.24
#